data_AF-A0A7J2NPP9-F1
#
_entry.id   AF-A0A7J2NPP9-F1
#
_cell.length_a   1.000
_cell.length_b   1.000
_cell.length_c   1.000
_cell.angle_alpha   90.00
_cell.angle_beta   90.00
_cell.angle_gamma   90.00
#
_symmetry.space_group_name_H-M   'P 1'
#
loop_
_entity.id
_entity.type
_entity.pdbx_description
1 polymer ?
#
loop_
_entity_poly.entity_id
_entity_poly.type
_entity_poly.pdbx_seq_one_letter_code
_entity_poly.pdbx_strand_id
1 'polypeptide(L)'
;MSKFEDSIRIENVVASATLNQKIALQAVVKGNPGVEYRPETFPGLVFRLKRPKTAILIFSTGKMVCTGAKSEKEANRAVKQVVRELKKSGIIIPGKPEIKIVNMVASANLSGRIELEQAAYSLGRTMYEPEQFPGLIYRIFSRDFL
;
A
#
# COMPACT_ATOMS: atom_id res chain seq x y z
N MET A 1 -16.96 16.93 -20.79
CA MET A 1 -15.63 16.51 -20.29
C MET A 1 -15.65 15.87 -18.89
N SER A 2 -16.72 15.99 -18.07
CA SER A 2 -16.66 15.57 -16.64
C SER A 2 -16.73 14.05 -16.34
N LYS A 3 -17.43 13.23 -17.14
CA LYS A 3 -17.77 11.84 -16.75
C LYS A 3 -16.59 10.89 -16.48
N PHE A 4 -15.45 11.06 -17.18
CA PHE A 4 -14.29 10.20 -16.98
C PHE A 4 -13.53 10.56 -15.70
N GLU A 5 -13.23 11.84 -15.48
CA GLU A 5 -12.52 12.30 -14.28
C GLU A 5 -13.32 11.96 -13.02
N ASP A 6 -14.64 12.11 -13.07
CA ASP A 6 -15.56 11.73 -11.99
C ASP A 6 -15.54 10.22 -11.69
N SER A 7 -15.08 9.38 -12.63
CA SER A 7 -15.02 7.92 -12.47
C SER A 7 -13.74 7.42 -11.81
N ILE A 8 -12.69 8.26 -11.72
CA ILE A 8 -11.40 7.86 -11.17
C ILE A 8 -11.55 7.63 -9.67
N ARG A 9 -11.26 6.40 -9.23
CA ARG A 9 -11.35 6.00 -7.82
C ARG A 9 -10.04 5.37 -7.37
N ILE A 10 -9.49 5.89 -6.28
CA ILE A 10 -8.34 5.26 -5.60
C ILE A 10 -8.80 3.97 -4.93
N GLU A 11 -8.18 2.86 -5.32
CA GLU A 11 -8.48 1.53 -4.79
C GLU A 11 -7.53 1.11 -3.68
N ASN A 12 -6.30 1.57 -3.71
CA ASN A 12 -5.34 1.27 -2.67
C ASN A 12 -4.22 2.31 -2.67
N VAL A 13 -3.78 2.69 -1.47
CA VAL A 13 -2.58 3.47 -1.24
C VAL A 13 -1.66 2.65 -0.35
N VAL A 14 -0.45 2.41 -0.84
CA VAL A 14 0.62 1.77 -0.09
C VAL A 14 1.58 2.85 0.39
N ALA A 15 1.80 2.90 1.69
CA ALA A 15 2.75 3.82 2.31
C ALA A 15 3.86 3.03 3.00
N SER A 16 5.09 3.48 2.83
CA SER A 16 6.21 3.09 3.69
C SER A 16 6.35 4.09 4.82
N ALA A 17 6.83 3.64 5.98
CA ALA A 17 7.28 4.53 7.03
C ALA A 17 8.54 4.01 7.73
N THR A 18 9.29 4.91 8.34
CA THR A 18 10.49 4.57 9.13
C THR A 18 10.42 5.23 10.50
N LEU A 19 10.76 4.48 11.55
CA LEU A 19 10.86 4.97 12.92
C LEU A 19 12.27 5.41 13.34
N ASN A 20 13.25 5.29 12.44
CA ASN A 20 14.67 5.64 12.66
C ASN A 20 15.30 4.94 13.87
N GLN A 21 14.81 3.75 14.22
CA GLN A 21 15.33 2.91 15.29
C GLN A 21 14.94 1.46 15.10
N LYS A 22 15.69 0.52 15.70
CA LYS A 22 15.28 -0.88 15.76
C LYS A 22 14.07 -1.07 16.67
N ILE A 23 13.26 -2.08 16.37
CA ILE A 23 12.08 -2.46 17.15
C ILE A 23 12.20 -3.93 17.55
N ALA A 24 12.12 -4.20 18.85
CA ALA A 24 12.04 -5.55 19.38
C ALA A 24 10.64 -6.12 19.12
N LEU A 25 10.44 -6.83 18.01
CA LEU A 25 9.11 -7.35 17.61
C LEU A 25 8.48 -8.26 18.67
N GLN A 26 9.28 -9.01 19.43
CA GLN A 26 8.78 -9.82 20.54
C GLN A 26 8.15 -8.97 21.66
N ALA A 27 8.67 -7.77 21.93
CA ALA A 27 8.05 -6.84 22.87
C ALA A 27 6.72 -6.30 22.33
N VAL A 28 6.63 -6.06 21.01
CA VAL A 28 5.37 -5.67 20.36
C VAL A 28 4.29 -6.73 20.56
N VAL A 29 4.62 -8.01 20.33
CA VAL A 29 3.68 -9.14 20.51
C VAL A 29 3.20 -9.22 21.95
N LYS A 30 4.11 -9.14 22.93
CA LYS A 30 3.76 -9.16 24.36
C LYS A 30 2.79 -8.03 24.73
N GLY A 31 2.98 -6.85 24.16
CA GLY A 31 2.14 -5.68 24.41
C GLY A 31 0.86 -5.59 23.58
N ASN A 32 0.67 -6.46 22.57
CA ASN A 32 -0.44 -6.40 21.62
C ASN A 32 -0.90 -7.82 21.24
N PRO A 33 -1.79 -8.47 22.03
CA PRO A 33 -2.19 -9.88 21.83
C PRO A 33 -2.89 -10.21 20.50
N GLY A 34 -3.22 -9.22 19.67
CA GLY A 34 -3.90 -9.40 18.37
C GLY A 34 -3.00 -9.30 17.14
N VAL A 35 -1.67 -9.19 17.32
CA VAL A 35 -0.72 -9.08 16.21
C VAL A 35 -0.21 -10.46 15.77
N GLU A 36 0.00 -10.63 14.47
CA GLU A 36 0.51 -11.89 13.91
C GLU A 36 2.03 -11.76 13.71
N TYR A 37 2.82 -12.61 14.36
CA TYR A 37 4.28 -12.67 14.17
C TYR A 37 4.77 -14.11 14.14
N ARG A 38 5.29 -14.53 12.98
CA ARG A 38 5.85 -15.88 12.74
C ARG A 38 7.16 -15.72 11.94
N PRO A 39 8.29 -15.43 12.62
CA PRO A 39 9.56 -15.08 11.95
C PRO A 39 10.09 -16.16 11.00
N GLU A 40 9.80 -17.43 11.29
CA GLU A 40 10.16 -18.57 10.43
C GLU A 40 9.46 -18.55 9.06
N THR A 41 8.31 -17.87 8.96
CA THR A 41 7.52 -17.76 7.72
C THR A 41 7.65 -16.38 7.09
N PHE A 42 7.69 -15.33 7.90
CA PHE A 42 7.79 -13.96 7.43
C PHE A 42 8.53 -13.08 8.46
N PRO A 43 9.55 -12.30 8.04
CA PRO A 43 10.40 -11.55 8.98
C PRO A 43 9.72 -10.34 9.64
N GLY A 44 8.54 -9.94 9.17
CA GLY A 44 7.77 -8.83 9.73
C GLY A 44 6.62 -9.28 10.62
N LEU A 45 6.19 -8.40 11.52
CA LEU A 45 4.96 -8.53 12.29
C LEU A 45 3.80 -7.87 11.54
N VAL A 46 2.64 -8.51 11.50
CA VAL A 46 1.42 -7.99 10.87
C VAL A 46 0.50 -7.40 11.93
N PHE A 47 0.28 -6.09 11.85
CA PHE A 47 -0.62 -5.33 12.73
C PHE A 47 -1.85 -4.89 11.93
N ARG A 48 -3.04 -5.41 12.27
CA ARG A 48 -4.28 -5.10 11.54
C ARG A 48 -5.11 -4.06 12.29
N LEU A 49 -5.51 -3.00 11.59
CA LEU A 49 -6.48 -2.03 12.09
C LEU A 49 -7.86 -2.30 11.47
N LYS A 50 -8.92 -2.10 12.26
CA LYS A 50 -10.31 -2.19 11.79
C LYS A 50 -10.79 -0.90 11.12
N ARG A 51 -10.35 0.25 11.65
CA ARG A 51 -10.70 1.60 11.15
C ARG A 51 -9.48 2.52 11.24
N PRO A 52 -8.88 2.90 10.10
CA PRO A 52 -9.15 2.37 8.75
C PRO A 52 -8.86 0.86 8.63
N LYS A 53 -9.48 0.19 7.65
CA LYS A 53 -9.25 -1.25 7.42
C LYS A 53 -7.91 -1.44 6.71
N THR A 54 -6.83 -1.48 7.48
CA THR A 54 -5.46 -1.52 6.96
C THR A 54 -4.63 -2.61 7.63
N ALA A 55 -3.64 -3.12 6.91
CA ALA A 55 -2.58 -3.95 7.47
C ALA A 55 -1.27 -3.18 7.47
N ILE A 56 -0.58 -3.21 8.61
CA ILE A 56 0.72 -2.60 8.81
C ILE A 56 1.72 -3.72 9.08
N LEU A 57 2.68 -3.88 8.18
CA LEU A 57 3.84 -4.74 8.39
C LEU A 57 4.89 -3.94 9.16
N ILE A 58 5.46 -4.51 10.22
CA ILE A 58 6.49 -3.87 11.06
C ILE A 58 7.72 -4.77 11.06
N PHE A 59 8.87 -4.23 10.68
CA PHE A 59 10.13 -4.96 10.65
C PHE A 59 11.02 -4.58 11.83
N SER A 60 11.93 -5.48 12.23
CA SER A 60 12.88 -5.24 13.32
C SER A 60 13.80 -4.04 13.09
N THR A 61 13.96 -3.62 11.84
CA THR A 61 14.69 -2.41 11.43
C THR A 61 13.97 -1.10 11.76
N GLY A 62 12.69 -1.16 12.17
CA GLY A 62 11.83 0.00 12.36
C GLY A 62 11.16 0.50 11.08
N LYS A 63 11.37 -0.18 9.96
CA LYS A 63 10.57 0.02 8.74
C LYS A 63 9.15 -0.49 8.97
N MET A 64 8.19 0.24 8.45
CA MET A 64 6.78 -0.09 8.43
C MET A 64 6.25 -0.02 6.99
N VAL A 65 5.30 -0.89 6.65
CA VAL A 65 4.59 -0.85 5.36
C VAL A 65 3.09 -0.92 5.64
N CYS A 66 2.36 0.12 5.26
CA CYS A 66 0.91 0.21 5.37
C CYS A 66 0.27 -0.09 4.01
N THR A 67 -0.71 -0.99 3.99
CA THR A 67 -1.54 -1.33 2.83
C THR A 67 -3.02 -1.40 3.19
N GLY A 68 -3.90 -1.25 2.20
CA GLY A 68 -5.35 -1.31 2.34
C GLY A 68 -6.03 0.05 2.55
N ALA A 69 -5.27 1.14 2.59
CA ALA A 69 -5.83 2.48 2.71
C ALA A 69 -6.43 2.95 1.38
N LYS A 70 -7.52 3.72 1.41
CA LYS A 70 -8.15 4.29 0.20
C LYS A 70 -7.72 5.73 -0.08
N SER A 71 -6.83 6.29 0.73
CA SER A 71 -6.22 7.60 0.51
C SER A 71 -4.88 7.73 1.24
N GLU A 72 -4.05 8.69 0.82
CA GLU A 72 -2.82 9.04 1.52
C GLU A 72 -3.09 9.48 2.97
N LYS A 73 -4.14 10.26 3.19
CA LYS A 73 -4.55 10.71 4.53
C LYS A 73 -4.88 9.54 5.44
N GLU A 74 -5.55 8.52 4.90
CA GLU A 74 -5.90 7.30 5.62
C GLU A 74 -4.66 6.46 5.95
N ALA A 75 -3.75 6.27 5.00
CA ALA A 75 -2.47 5.59 5.21
C ALA A 75 -1.64 6.29 6.31
N ASN A 76 -1.56 7.63 6.25
CA ASN A 76 -0.89 8.44 7.27
C ASN A 76 -1.51 8.26 8.67
N ARG A 77 -2.85 8.24 8.75
CA ARG A 77 -3.57 8.01 10.01
C ARG A 77 -3.32 6.61 10.55
N ALA A 78 -3.34 5.59 9.70
CA ALA A 78 -3.09 4.20 10.07
C ALA A 78 -1.71 4.02 10.68
N VAL A 79 -0.65 4.52 10.03
CA VAL A 79 0.73 4.46 10.55
C VAL A 79 0.83 5.18 11.90
N LYS A 80 0.31 6.41 12.01
CA LYS A 80 0.34 7.19 13.26
C LYS A 80 -0.48 6.54 14.37
N GLN A 81 -1.53 5.78 14.04
CA GLN A 81 -2.31 5.02 15.00
C GLN A 81 -1.51 3.83 15.53
N VAL A 82 -0.90 3.03 14.66
CA VAL A 82 -0.04 1.92 15.10
C VAL A 82 1.11 2.43 15.96
N VAL A 83 1.79 3.50 15.56
CA VAL A 83 2.87 4.10 16.38
C VAL A 83 2.39 4.53 17.77
N ARG A 84 1.16 5.02 17.90
CA ARG A 84 0.56 5.33 19.22
C ARG A 84 0.30 4.08 20.05
N GLU A 85 -0.20 3.01 19.44
CA GLU A 85 -0.39 1.73 20.14
C GLU A 85 0.94 1.14 20.61
N LEU A 86 1.98 1.16 19.76
CA LEU A 86 3.33 0.73 20.16
C LEU A 86 3.84 1.51 21.39
N LYS A 87 3.66 2.83 21.40
CA LYS A 87 4.04 3.68 22.55
C LYS A 87 3.27 3.31 23.81
N LYS A 88 1.95 3.07 23.71
CA LYS A 88 1.11 2.64 24.86
C LYS A 88 1.54 1.29 25.42
N SER A 89 2.03 0.40 24.57
CA SER A 89 2.61 -0.89 24.98
C SER A 89 4.01 -0.78 25.60
N GLY A 90 4.51 0.43 25.86
CA GLY A 90 5.80 0.67 26.51
C GLY A 90 7.00 0.77 25.56
N ILE A 91 6.79 0.81 24.25
CA ILE A 91 7.88 0.95 23.27
C ILE A 91 8.23 2.43 23.14
N ILE A 92 9.46 2.78 23.51
CA ILE A 92 9.96 4.15 23.39
C ILE A 92 10.23 4.45 21.91
N ILE A 93 9.50 5.41 21.35
CA ILE A 93 9.70 5.92 19.98
C ILE A 93 9.80 7.45 20.08
N PRO A 94 11.01 8.03 20.12
CA PRO A 94 11.23 9.45 20.39
C PRO A 94 10.76 10.34 19.23
N GLY A 95 10.91 9.87 18.00
CA GLY A 95 10.55 10.60 16.79
C GLY A 95 9.10 10.41 16.33
N LYS A 96 8.77 11.15 15.26
CA LYS A 96 7.60 10.89 14.43
C LYS A 96 8.01 9.94 13.28
N PRO A 97 7.11 9.06 12.81
CA PRO A 97 7.39 8.25 11.64
C PRO A 97 7.56 9.15 10.41
N GLU A 98 8.61 8.89 9.62
CA GLU A 98 8.76 9.44 8.27
C GLU A 98 7.93 8.60 7.32
N ILE A 99 6.86 9.16 6.74
CA ILE A 99 5.90 8.43 5.91
C ILE A 99 6.08 8.85 4.46
N LYS A 100 6.15 7.88 3.54
CA LYS A 100 6.24 8.10 2.08
C LYS A 100 5.24 7.21 1.37
N ILE A 101 4.45 7.78 0.47
CA ILE A 101 3.63 6.98 -0.45
C ILE A 101 4.56 6.31 -1.46
N VAL A 102 4.40 4.99 -1.62
CA VAL A 102 5.27 4.19 -2.50
C VAL A 102 4.51 3.58 -3.68
N ASN A 103 3.19 3.42 -3.55
CA ASN A 103 2.36 2.95 -4.65
C ASN A 103 0.91 3.42 -4.48
N MET A 104 0.22 3.65 -5.59
CA MET A 104 -1.22 3.89 -5.64
C MET A 104 -1.83 3.06 -6.74
N VAL A 105 -2.96 2.42 -6.45
CA VAL A 105 -3.79 1.71 -7.41
C VAL A 105 -5.07 2.51 -7.58
N ALA A 106 -5.46 2.80 -8.81
CA ALA A 106 -6.70 3.47 -9.15
C ALA A 106 -7.47 2.68 -10.22
N SER A 107 -8.79 2.84 -10.22
CA SER A 107 -9.69 2.36 -11.26
C SER A 107 -10.41 3.55 -11.90
N ALA A 108 -10.84 3.41 -13.16
CA ALA A 108 -11.61 4.42 -13.87
C ALA A 108 -12.51 3.74 -14.90
N ASN A 109 -13.56 4.44 -15.34
CA ASN A 109 -14.46 4.00 -16.39
C ASN A 109 -14.37 4.95 -17.59
N LEU A 110 -13.84 4.44 -18.70
CA LEU A 110 -13.65 5.21 -19.94
C LEU A 110 -14.97 5.54 -20.67
N SER A 111 -16.11 5.05 -20.18
CA SER A 111 -17.45 5.37 -20.70
C SER A 111 -17.60 5.12 -22.20
N GLY A 112 -17.18 3.94 -22.66
CA GLY A 112 -17.24 3.49 -24.05
C GLY A 112 -16.80 2.05 -24.19
N ARG A 113 -16.87 1.51 -25.41
CA ARG A 113 -16.28 0.20 -25.75
C ARG A 113 -14.88 0.41 -26.33
N ILE A 114 -13.97 -0.51 -26.01
CA ILE A 114 -12.61 -0.52 -26.53
C ILE A 114 -12.41 -1.85 -27.22
N GLU A 115 -12.07 -1.81 -28.51
CA GLU A 115 -11.64 -2.99 -29.23
C GLU A 115 -10.18 -3.29 -28.87
N LEU A 116 -9.97 -4.30 -28.01
CA LEU A 116 -8.66 -4.58 -27.42
C LEU A 116 -7.62 -5.00 -28.47
N GLU A 117 -8.04 -5.74 -29.51
CA GLU A 117 -7.16 -6.13 -30.62
C GLU A 117 -6.64 -4.91 -31.39
N GLN A 118 -7.53 -3.99 -31.74
CA GLN A 118 -7.16 -2.76 -32.44
C GLN A 118 -6.30 -1.85 -31.55
N ALA A 119 -6.62 -1.76 -30.26
CA ALA A 119 -5.83 -1.00 -29.30
C ALA A 119 -4.41 -1.58 -29.14
N ALA A 120 -4.28 -2.91 -29.08
CA ALA A 120 -2.98 -3.57 -29.00
C ALA A 120 -2.11 -3.29 -30.24
N TYR A 121 -2.72 -3.37 -31.43
CA TYR A 121 -2.05 -3.03 -32.68
C TYR A 121 -1.61 -1.55 -32.74
N SER A 122 -2.47 -0.64 -32.29
CA SER A 122 -2.30 0.80 -32.51
C SER A 122 -1.43 1.50 -31.45
N LEU A 123 -1.55 1.12 -30.17
CA LEU A 123 -0.90 1.83 -29.07
C LEU A 123 0.59 1.47 -28.93
N GLY A 124 0.99 0.28 -29.39
CA GLY A 124 2.31 -0.28 -29.13
C GLY A 124 2.59 -0.45 -27.63
N ARG A 125 3.63 -1.21 -27.25
CA ARG A 125 4.00 -1.43 -25.83
C ARG A 125 2.84 -1.95 -24.96
N THR A 126 1.93 -2.66 -25.60
CA THR A 126 0.81 -3.37 -24.99
C THR A 126 1.16 -4.84 -24.89
N MET A 127 0.59 -5.52 -23.90
CA MET A 127 0.51 -6.98 -23.85
C MET A 127 -0.96 -7.35 -23.82
N TYR A 128 -1.39 -8.14 -24.80
CA TYR A 128 -2.76 -8.64 -24.90
C TYR A 128 -2.73 -10.10 -25.28
N GLU A 129 -3.01 -10.96 -24.30
CA GLU A 129 -3.01 -12.42 -24.40
C GLU A 129 -4.29 -12.92 -23.73
N PRO A 130 -5.46 -12.88 -24.42
CA PRO A 130 -6.77 -13.08 -23.79
C PRO A 130 -6.93 -14.44 -23.09
N GLU A 131 -6.21 -15.46 -23.57
CA GLU A 131 -6.17 -16.79 -22.96
C GLU A 131 -5.44 -16.83 -21.60
N GLN A 132 -4.55 -15.86 -21.35
CA GLN A 132 -3.79 -15.74 -20.09
C GLN A 132 -4.41 -14.70 -19.16
N PHE A 133 -4.85 -13.58 -19.71
CA PHE A 133 -5.45 -12.48 -18.97
C PHE A 133 -6.42 -11.71 -19.87
N PRO A 134 -7.68 -11.48 -19.44
CA PRO A 134 -8.72 -10.91 -20.30
C PRO A 134 -8.55 -9.41 -20.62
N GLY A 135 -7.60 -8.72 -19.97
CA GLY A 135 -7.36 -7.29 -20.17
C GLY A 135 -6.11 -7.02 -21.01
N LEU A 136 -6.09 -5.85 -21.65
CA LEU A 136 -4.87 -5.32 -22.28
C LEU A 136 -4.03 -4.58 -21.23
N ILE A 137 -2.75 -4.94 -21.13
CA ILE A 137 -1.78 -4.28 -20.24
C ILE A 137 -1.00 -3.26 -21.06
N TYR A 138 -1.13 -1.98 -20.74
CA TYR A 138 -0.35 -0.91 -21.35
C TYR A 138 0.69 -0.38 -20.37
N ARG A 139 1.98 -0.41 -20.77
CA ARG A 139 3.08 0.06 -19.91
C ARG A 139 3.53 1.45 -20.31
N ILE A 140 3.22 2.43 -19.46
CA ILE A 140 3.70 3.80 -19.61
C ILE A 140 5.15 3.88 -19.12
N PHE A 141 6.03 4.45 -19.95
CA PHE A 141 7.36 4.88 -19.54
C PHE A 141 7.39 6.41 -19.61
N SER A 142 7.52 7.07 -18.46
CA SER A 142 7.96 8.47 -18.44
C SER A 142 9.47 8.49 -18.20
N ARG A 143 10.18 9.35 -18.95
CA ARG A 143 11.63 9.60 -18.75
C ARG A 143 11.91 10.39 -17.46
N ASP A 144 10.88 10.93 -16.79
CA ASP A 144 11.03 11.81 -15.62
C ASP A 144 11.18 11.06 -14.28
N PHE A 145 11.22 9.72 -14.31
CA PHE A 145 11.35 8.87 -13.12
C PHE A 145 12.55 7.89 -13.20
N LEU A 146 13.50 8.14 -14.11
CA LEU A 146 14.83 7.51 -14.16
C LEU A 146 15.88 8.51 -13.70
#